data_AF-A0A7K0ZJZ3-F1
#
_entry.id   AF-A0A7K0ZJZ3-F1
#
_cell.length_a   1.000
_cell.length_b   1.000
_cell.length_c   1.000
_cell.angle_alpha   90.00
_cell.angle_beta   90.00
_cell.angle_gamma   90.00
#
_symmetry.space_group_name_H-M   'P 1'
#
loop_
_entity.id
_entity.type
_entity.pdbx_description
1 polymer ?
#
loop_
_entity_poly.entity_id
_entity_poly.type
_entity_poly.pdbx_seq_one_letter_code
_entity_poly.pdbx_strand_id
1 'polypeptide(L)'
;MFATTLSRSLAIAAALVLGLTAPNALAAGSVDEAAAQLRSGASVYVDPAAEVSLTTTETAALTDQIDATGLPLFLAVLPSSAGADPDAVLVELKDAVGIGGVYAVVVGNSFRAGSTSGSVSGLATSAFRSQRDNGAAAVFSEFVSLADAEFNGTSEPSAADSGSGSGESTFLLVLFAGAMVVLVVVVVRKRRRQALQLAQVRRAIDEDVTEYGERLARFDVAGSALDEASREDLKRALDDYESAKFSVLTMRAPGDAAAITASLEDGRFAIACLEARADGRPLPERRAPCFVDPRHGP
;
A
#
# COMPACT_ATOMS: atom_id res chain seq x y z
N MET A 1 71.58 -15.15 38.07
CA MET A 1 70.78 -16.28 37.54
C MET A 1 69.31 -15.95 37.76
N PHE A 2 68.57 -15.70 36.67
CA PHE A 2 67.20 -16.15 36.35
C PHE A 2 66.26 -16.53 37.53
N ALA A 3 64.97 -16.17 37.62
CA ALA A 3 64.02 -15.68 36.62
C ALA A 3 62.66 -15.33 37.28
N THR A 4 61.94 -14.41 36.61
CA THR A 4 60.49 -14.43 36.30
C THR A 4 59.45 -14.40 37.43
N THR A 5 58.82 -13.22 37.54
CA THR A 5 57.40 -13.02 37.86
C THR A 5 56.50 -13.77 36.88
N LEU A 6 55.64 -14.67 37.36
CA LEU A 6 54.57 -15.29 36.58
C LEU A 6 53.21 -14.82 37.10
N SER A 7 52.68 -13.77 36.48
CA SER A 7 51.29 -13.31 36.67
C SER A 7 50.36 -14.17 35.81
N ARG A 8 49.27 -14.59 36.45
CA ARG A 8 48.18 -15.42 35.90
C ARG A 8 47.48 -14.67 34.77
N SER A 9 47.43 -15.24 33.57
CA SER A 9 46.58 -14.74 32.48
C SER A 9 45.70 -15.87 31.97
N LEU A 10 44.41 -15.66 32.21
CA LEU A 10 43.27 -16.53 31.96
C LEU A 10 43.01 -16.62 30.45
N ALA A 11 42.88 -17.84 29.94
CA ALA A 11 42.38 -18.12 28.60
C ALA A 11 40.85 -18.11 28.60
N ILE A 12 40.24 -17.22 27.81
CA ILE A 12 38.90 -17.44 27.24
C ILE A 12 38.94 -16.92 25.81
N ALA A 13 39.12 -17.85 24.87
CA ALA A 13 38.86 -17.62 23.46
C ALA A 13 37.36 -17.81 23.22
N ALA A 14 36.64 -16.72 22.98
CA ALA A 14 35.28 -16.76 22.45
C ALA A 14 35.34 -16.44 20.95
N ALA A 15 35.26 -17.50 20.14
CA ALA A 15 35.09 -17.40 18.71
C ALA A 15 33.68 -16.84 18.41
N LEU A 16 33.61 -15.63 17.87
CA LEU A 16 32.39 -15.03 17.36
C LEU A 16 32.51 -14.91 15.84
N VAL A 17 32.08 -15.96 15.13
CA VAL A 17 31.73 -15.86 13.71
C VAL A 17 30.42 -16.64 13.53
N LEU A 18 29.35 -15.92 13.20
CA LEU A 18 28.39 -16.17 12.12
C LEU A 18 27.00 -15.58 12.44
N GLY A 19 26.52 -14.71 11.54
CA GLY A 19 25.16 -14.17 11.54
C GLY A 19 24.96 -13.08 10.48
N LEU A 20 25.07 -13.45 9.19
CA LEU A 20 24.46 -12.70 8.08
C LEU A 20 22.93 -12.66 8.25
N THR A 21 22.26 -11.69 7.60
CA THR A 21 20.80 -11.37 7.49
C THR A 21 20.35 -10.21 8.40
N ALA A 22 19.78 -9.09 7.95
CA ALA A 22 19.46 -8.52 6.64
C ALA A 22 19.44 -6.97 6.79
N PRO A 23 19.86 -6.16 5.80
CA PRO A 23 19.84 -4.69 5.92
C PRO A 23 18.43 -4.06 5.88
N ASN A 24 17.36 -4.84 5.74
CA ASN A 24 16.05 -4.33 5.34
C ASN A 24 15.15 -3.82 6.49
N ALA A 25 15.58 -3.88 7.76
CA ALA A 25 14.76 -3.46 8.89
C ALA A 25 14.80 -1.94 9.17
N LEU A 26 15.82 -1.22 8.68
CA LEU A 26 15.94 0.23 8.88
C LEU A 26 15.14 1.04 7.84
N ALA A 27 14.88 0.44 6.66
CA ALA A 27 14.17 1.09 5.55
C ALA A 27 12.68 1.35 5.85
N ALA A 28 11.95 0.32 6.28
CA ALA A 28 10.54 0.42 6.66
C ALA A 28 10.33 1.37 7.85
N GLY A 29 11.30 1.40 8.78
CA GLY A 29 11.28 2.32 9.92
C GLY A 29 11.23 3.79 9.48
N SER A 30 12.02 4.19 8.47
CA SER A 30 12.09 5.58 8.03
C SER A 30 10.80 6.12 7.40
N VAL A 31 10.09 5.31 6.60
CA VAL A 31 8.83 5.72 5.95
C VAL A 31 7.67 5.72 6.97
N ASP A 32 7.60 4.71 7.84
CA ASP A 32 6.59 4.62 8.88
C ASP A 32 6.73 5.75 9.92
N GLU A 33 7.97 6.10 10.28
CA GLU A 33 8.28 7.19 11.20
C GLU A 33 7.98 8.56 10.58
N ALA A 34 8.37 8.77 9.32
CA ALA A 34 7.97 9.95 8.55
C ALA A 34 6.44 10.07 8.53
N ALA A 35 5.73 8.98 8.23
CA ALA A 35 4.28 8.98 8.22
C ALA A 35 3.68 9.28 9.60
N ALA A 36 4.27 8.79 10.69
CA ALA A 36 3.81 9.06 12.06
C ALA A 36 3.91 10.55 12.41
N GLN A 37 5.02 11.19 12.04
CA GLN A 37 5.24 12.63 12.27
C GLN A 37 4.34 13.50 11.40
N LEU A 38 4.18 13.17 10.12
CA LEU A 38 3.29 13.93 9.24
C LEU A 38 1.82 13.81 9.69
N ARG A 39 1.42 12.65 10.22
CA ARG A 39 0.08 12.47 10.83
C ARG A 39 -0.12 13.25 12.13
N SER A 40 0.94 13.48 12.91
CA SER A 40 0.87 14.20 14.18
C SER A 40 0.74 15.71 14.00
N GLY A 41 0.98 16.21 12.78
CA GLY A 41 0.81 17.62 12.40
C GLY A 41 2.07 18.28 11.85
N ALA A 42 3.15 17.54 11.61
CA ALA A 42 4.33 18.09 10.95
C ALA A 42 4.10 18.27 9.44
N SER A 43 4.50 19.42 8.89
CA SER A 43 4.51 19.68 7.44
C SER A 43 5.78 19.18 6.77
N VAL A 44 6.89 19.09 7.52
CA VAL A 44 8.21 18.64 7.01
C VAL A 44 8.83 17.61 7.95
N TYR A 45 9.32 16.51 7.39
CA TYR A 45 10.11 15.49 8.07
C TYR A 45 11.47 15.30 7.38
N VAL A 46 12.55 15.24 8.16
CA VAL A 46 13.90 14.97 7.68
C VAL A 46 14.48 13.81 8.49
N ASP A 47 14.78 12.71 7.80
CA ASP A 47 15.39 11.54 8.43
C ASP A 47 16.86 11.84 8.79
N PRO A 48 17.32 11.48 10.01
CA PRO A 48 18.71 11.69 10.42
C PRO A 48 19.75 10.95 9.55
N ALA A 49 19.34 9.87 8.88
CA ALA A 49 20.19 9.09 7.98
C ALA A 49 20.17 9.60 6.53
N ALA A 50 19.37 10.64 6.21
CA ALA A 50 19.25 11.16 4.86
C ALA A 50 20.59 11.74 4.34
N GLU A 51 20.90 11.46 3.08
CA GLU A 51 22.11 11.99 2.42
C GLU A 51 22.00 13.48 2.13
N VAL A 52 20.78 13.99 1.92
CA VAL A 52 20.49 15.41 1.77
C VAL A 52 20.34 16.03 3.16
N SER A 53 21.38 16.74 3.62
CA SER A 53 21.33 17.50 4.86
C SER A 53 20.66 18.85 4.62
N LEU A 54 19.45 19.03 5.17
CA LEU A 54 18.86 20.35 5.37
C LEU A 54 19.29 20.88 6.74
N THR A 55 19.65 22.15 6.81
CA THR A 55 19.89 22.81 8.10
C THR A 55 18.55 23.02 8.83
N THR A 56 18.60 23.10 10.15
CA THR A 56 17.41 23.39 10.97
C THR A 56 16.74 24.70 10.56
N THR A 57 17.52 25.70 10.15
CA THR A 57 17.01 26.98 9.64
C THR A 57 16.26 26.82 8.32
N GLU A 58 16.76 26.00 7.39
CA GLU A 58 16.09 25.74 6.11
C GLU A 58 14.81 24.93 6.29
N THR A 59 14.82 23.91 7.16
CA THR A 59 13.62 23.14 7.49
C THR A 59 12.54 24.02 8.14
N ALA A 60 12.92 24.91 9.05
CA ALA A 60 12.01 25.87 9.66
C ALA A 60 11.42 26.84 8.63
N ALA A 61 12.27 27.41 7.75
CA ALA A 61 11.82 28.30 6.69
C ALA A 61 10.85 27.60 5.70
N LEU A 62 11.12 26.34 5.36
CA LEU A 62 10.22 25.53 4.52
C LEU A 62 8.89 25.23 5.21
N THR A 63 8.94 24.96 6.52
CA THR A 63 7.73 24.72 7.33
C THR A 63 6.88 25.99 7.37
N ASP A 64 7.48 27.14 7.69
CA ASP A 64 6.79 28.43 7.70
C ASP A 64 6.19 28.77 6.33
N GLN A 65 6.91 28.48 5.24
CA GLN A 65 6.44 28.71 3.88
C GLN A 65 5.24 27.83 3.55
N ILE A 66 5.28 26.54 3.90
CA ILE A 66 4.16 25.61 3.71
C ILE A 66 2.95 26.06 4.52
N ASP A 67 3.15 26.38 5.80
CA ASP A 67 2.07 26.78 6.70
C ASP A 67 1.42 28.09 6.24
N ALA A 68 2.20 29.00 5.64
CA ALA A 68 1.69 30.24 5.05
C ALA A 68 0.76 30.01 3.83
N THR A 69 0.92 28.91 3.09
CA THR A 69 0.01 28.56 1.99
C THR A 69 -1.38 28.13 2.48
N GLY A 70 -1.49 27.64 3.72
CA GLY A 70 -2.72 27.04 4.25
C GLY A 70 -3.15 25.74 3.54
N LEU A 71 -2.31 25.18 2.67
CA LEU A 71 -2.55 23.92 1.97
C LEU A 71 -1.99 22.74 2.77
N PRO A 72 -2.63 21.55 2.72
CA PRO A 72 -2.07 20.33 3.30
C PRO A 72 -0.93 19.80 2.42
N LEU A 73 0.25 20.41 2.56
CA LEU A 73 1.50 20.07 1.91
C LEU A 73 2.40 19.31 2.90
N PHE A 74 2.90 18.16 2.48
CA PHE A 74 3.74 17.30 3.30
C PHE A 74 5.05 16.98 2.57
N LEU A 75 6.19 17.26 3.20
CA LEU A 75 7.52 17.01 2.66
C LEU A 75 8.26 15.99 3.53
N ALA A 76 8.81 14.94 2.91
CA ALA A 76 9.67 13.98 3.59
C ALA A 76 11.03 13.85 2.89
N VAL A 77 12.11 13.95 3.66
CA VAL A 77 13.48 13.70 3.21
C VAL A 77 13.96 12.40 3.83
N LEU A 78 14.23 11.40 2.99
CA LEU A 78 14.51 10.03 3.38
C LEU A 78 15.84 9.56 2.77
N PRO A 79 16.56 8.63 3.44
CA PRO A 79 17.78 8.05 2.89
C PRO A 79 17.48 7.20 1.65
N SER A 80 18.48 6.98 0.80
CA SER A 80 18.36 6.06 -0.34
C SER A 80 18.02 4.62 0.09
N SER A 81 18.31 4.25 1.34
CA SER A 81 17.92 2.97 1.93
C SER A 81 16.41 2.83 2.17
N ALA A 82 15.64 3.91 2.16
CA ALA A 82 14.18 3.87 2.36
C ALA A 82 13.45 3.14 1.22
N GLY A 83 14.02 3.13 0.01
CA GLY A 83 13.48 2.37 -1.11
C GLY A 83 14.20 2.64 -2.42
N ALA A 84 14.32 1.61 -3.26
CA ALA A 84 14.99 1.72 -4.57
C ALA A 84 14.17 2.52 -5.59
N ASP A 85 12.84 2.54 -5.45
CA ASP A 85 11.92 3.28 -6.32
C ASP A 85 11.28 4.45 -5.55
N PRO A 86 11.67 5.71 -5.82
CA PRO A 86 11.10 6.89 -5.18
C PRO A 86 9.59 7.06 -5.39
N ASP A 87 9.06 6.58 -6.52
CA ASP A 87 7.62 6.65 -6.81
C ASP A 87 6.83 5.66 -5.94
N ALA A 88 7.39 4.47 -5.69
CA ALA A 88 6.84 3.51 -4.74
C ALA A 88 6.87 4.04 -3.30
N VAL A 89 7.98 4.66 -2.88
CA VAL A 89 8.11 5.29 -1.55
C VAL A 89 7.08 6.42 -1.37
N LEU A 90 6.85 7.24 -2.39
CA LEU A 90 5.82 8.30 -2.35
C LEU A 90 4.41 7.71 -2.17
N VAL A 91 4.10 6.61 -2.86
CA VAL A 91 2.81 5.92 -2.72
C VAL A 91 2.64 5.34 -1.32
N GLU A 92 3.68 4.67 -0.82
CA GLU A 92 3.72 4.09 0.51
C GLU A 92 3.55 5.15 1.60
N LEU A 93 4.29 6.26 1.53
CA LEU A 93 4.18 7.39 2.45
C LEU A 93 2.75 7.97 2.46
N LYS A 94 2.16 8.18 1.28
CA LYS A 94 0.78 8.70 1.16
C LYS A 94 -0.24 7.74 1.78
N ASP A 95 -0.11 6.45 1.48
CA ASP A 95 -1.03 5.43 1.98
C ASP A 95 -0.86 5.24 3.49
N ALA A 96 0.37 5.36 4.00
CA ALA A 96 0.65 5.38 5.42
C ALA A 96 0.01 6.62 6.07
N VAL A 97 0.35 7.85 5.66
CA VAL A 97 -0.14 9.10 6.27
C VAL A 97 -1.67 9.16 6.28
N GLY A 98 -2.31 8.79 5.16
CA GLY A 98 -3.77 8.68 5.08
C GLY A 98 -4.53 10.01 5.15
N ILE A 99 -3.84 11.14 5.01
CA ILE A 99 -4.41 12.50 4.98
C ILE A 99 -4.47 12.98 3.52
N GLY A 100 -5.53 13.71 3.15
CA GLY A 100 -5.63 14.30 1.81
C GLY A 100 -4.66 15.48 1.66
N GLY A 101 -3.83 15.49 0.62
CA GLY A 101 -2.84 16.56 0.44
C GLY A 101 -1.90 16.41 -0.75
N VAL A 102 -0.95 17.33 -0.83
CA VAL A 102 0.18 17.29 -1.77
C VAL A 102 1.39 16.77 -1.01
N TYR A 103 2.03 15.75 -1.56
CA TYR A 103 3.15 15.04 -0.97
C TYR A 103 4.38 15.21 -1.84
N ALA A 104 5.48 15.54 -1.22
CA ALA A 104 6.79 15.62 -1.83
C ALA A 104 7.75 14.72 -1.04
N VAL A 105 8.51 13.90 -1.74
CA VAL A 105 9.51 13.01 -1.14
C VAL A 105 10.84 13.15 -1.83
N VAL A 106 11.90 13.10 -1.03
CA VAL A 106 13.28 13.01 -1.47
C VAL A 106 13.81 11.69 -0.97
N VAL A 107 14.28 10.85 -1.89
CA VAL A 107 14.90 9.56 -1.56
C VAL A 107 16.31 9.58 -2.15
N GLY A 108 17.32 9.66 -1.28
CA GLY A 108 18.69 9.96 -1.70
C GLY A 108 18.77 11.27 -2.46
N ASN A 109 19.11 11.22 -3.75
CA ASN A 109 19.16 12.39 -4.64
C ASN A 109 17.93 12.54 -5.57
N SER A 110 16.93 11.68 -5.41
CA SER A 110 15.75 11.67 -6.28
C SER A 110 14.58 12.39 -5.63
N PHE A 111 14.05 13.40 -6.31
CA PHE A 111 12.86 14.12 -5.90
C PHE A 111 11.61 13.60 -6.62
N ARG A 112 10.51 13.39 -5.90
CA ARG A 112 9.19 13.05 -6.43
C ARG A 112 8.12 13.84 -5.71
N ALA A 113 7.05 14.17 -6.43
CA ALA A 113 5.86 14.76 -5.82
C ALA A 113 4.59 14.22 -6.46
N GLY A 114 3.53 14.14 -5.66
CA GLY A 114 2.22 13.65 -6.04
C GLY A 114 1.16 14.22 -5.13
N SER A 115 -0.11 14.10 -5.51
CA SER A 115 -1.21 14.46 -4.63
C SER A 115 -2.15 13.27 -4.46
N THR A 116 -3.00 13.33 -3.44
CA THR A 116 -4.04 12.31 -3.24
C THR A 116 -5.13 12.34 -4.33
N SER A 117 -5.20 13.39 -5.15
CA SER A 117 -6.19 13.57 -6.21
C SER A 117 -5.62 13.50 -7.64
N GLY A 118 -4.30 13.35 -7.81
CA GLY A 118 -3.64 13.33 -9.13
C GLY A 118 -2.12 13.47 -9.01
N SER A 119 -1.45 13.73 -10.13
CA SER A 119 0.00 13.97 -10.14
C SER A 119 0.29 15.48 -10.22
N VAL A 120 1.09 16.00 -9.30
CA VAL A 120 1.74 17.33 -9.39
C VAL A 120 3.17 17.21 -9.97
N SER A 121 3.43 16.14 -10.71
CA SER A 121 4.73 15.84 -11.31
C SER A 121 5.22 16.95 -12.26
N GLY A 122 4.29 17.67 -12.90
CA GLY A 122 4.59 18.85 -13.72
C GLY A 122 5.22 19.98 -12.91
N LEU A 123 4.65 20.31 -11.75
CA LEU A 123 5.15 21.35 -10.83
C LEU A 123 6.51 20.95 -10.26
N ALA A 124 6.65 19.70 -9.81
CA ALA A 124 7.93 19.18 -9.30
C ALA A 124 9.03 19.18 -10.37
N THR A 125 8.70 18.81 -11.61
CA THR A 125 9.65 18.87 -12.73
C THR A 125 10.06 20.30 -13.04
N SER A 126 9.12 21.25 -13.00
CA SER A 126 9.38 22.66 -13.22
C SER A 126 10.31 23.24 -12.14
N ALA A 127 10.00 22.99 -10.87
CA ALA A 127 10.81 23.42 -9.73
C ALA A 127 12.25 22.85 -9.81
N PHE A 128 12.38 21.56 -10.08
CA PHE A 128 13.70 20.93 -10.21
C PHE A 128 14.51 21.53 -11.36
N ARG A 129 13.91 21.74 -12.54
CA ARG A 129 14.63 22.34 -13.68
C ARG A 129 15.08 23.77 -13.41
N SER A 130 14.25 24.55 -12.72
CA SER A 130 14.52 25.95 -12.39
C SER A 130 15.60 26.10 -11.32
N GLN A 131 15.63 25.20 -10.34
CA GLN A 131 16.44 25.37 -9.13
C GLN A 131 17.49 24.27 -8.90
N ARG A 132 17.71 23.34 -9.84
CA ARG A 132 18.71 22.24 -9.70
C ARG A 132 20.11 22.72 -9.36
N ASP A 133 20.50 23.92 -9.80
CA ASP A 133 21.84 24.48 -9.61
C ASP A 133 21.95 25.26 -8.28
N ASN A 134 20.84 25.48 -7.57
CA ASN A 134 20.73 26.24 -6.32
C ASN A 134 20.48 25.34 -5.08
N GLY A 135 20.49 24.01 -5.25
CA GLY A 135 20.37 23.04 -4.16
C GLY A 135 18.93 22.61 -3.82
N ALA A 136 18.81 21.61 -2.93
CA ALA A 136 17.53 20.95 -2.63
C ALA A 136 16.50 21.90 -1.98
N ALA A 137 16.95 22.77 -1.05
CA ALA A 137 16.08 23.74 -0.39
C ALA A 137 15.41 24.71 -1.39
N ALA A 138 16.16 25.19 -2.39
CA ALA A 138 15.64 26.07 -3.44
C ALA A 138 14.59 25.35 -4.31
N VAL A 139 14.81 24.07 -4.63
CA VAL A 139 13.83 23.24 -5.36
C VAL A 139 12.54 23.09 -4.56
N PHE A 140 12.61 22.85 -3.24
CA PHE A 140 11.41 22.76 -2.41
C PHE A 140 10.68 24.09 -2.30
N SER A 141 11.42 25.18 -2.07
CA SER A 141 10.83 26.52 -2.00
C SER A 141 10.08 26.88 -3.28
N GLU A 142 10.65 26.57 -4.45
CA GLU A 142 10.00 26.79 -5.75
C GLU A 142 8.80 25.86 -5.95
N PHE A 143 8.90 24.60 -5.54
CA PHE A 143 7.77 23.67 -5.61
C PHE A 143 6.60 24.14 -4.74
N VAL A 144 6.86 24.63 -3.52
CA VAL A 144 5.84 25.20 -2.63
C VAL A 144 5.23 26.46 -3.26
N SER A 145 6.04 27.36 -3.83
CA SER A 145 5.54 28.54 -4.55
C SER A 145 4.70 28.19 -5.78
N LEU A 146 5.09 27.18 -6.55
CA LEU A 146 4.33 26.71 -7.71
C LEU A 146 3.03 26.00 -7.29
N ALA A 147 3.05 25.24 -6.20
CA ALA A 147 1.85 24.64 -5.63
C ALA A 147 0.91 25.74 -5.08
N ASP A 148 1.45 26.74 -4.40
CA ASP A 148 0.68 27.91 -3.95
C ASP A 148 0.08 28.67 -5.14
N ALA A 149 0.86 28.94 -6.19
CA ALA A 149 0.35 29.58 -7.40
C ALA A 149 -0.71 28.74 -8.14
N GLU A 150 -0.56 27.41 -8.17
CA GLU A 150 -1.53 26.52 -8.83
C GLU A 150 -2.82 26.36 -8.02
N PHE A 151 -2.71 26.22 -6.69
CA PHE A 151 -3.83 25.86 -5.81
C PHE A 151 -4.46 27.05 -5.09
N ASN A 152 -3.72 28.14 -4.88
CA ASN A 152 -4.19 29.41 -4.32
C ASN A 152 -4.19 30.56 -5.35
N GLY A 153 -3.44 30.47 -6.45
CA GLY A 153 -3.40 31.52 -7.46
C GLY A 153 -4.65 31.53 -8.34
N THR A 154 -5.54 32.50 -8.12
CA THR A 154 -6.45 32.96 -9.17
C THR A 154 -5.58 33.53 -10.30
N SER A 155 -5.40 32.78 -11.38
CA SER A 155 -4.67 33.25 -12.56
C SER A 155 -5.40 34.44 -13.17
N GLU A 156 -4.69 35.52 -13.49
CA GLU A 156 -4.91 36.15 -14.78
C GLU A 156 -3.59 36.24 -15.57
N PRO A 157 -3.65 35.96 -16.88
CA PRO A 157 -2.53 36.13 -17.79
C PRO A 157 -2.23 37.62 -17.96
N SER A 158 -0.96 37.95 -18.16
CA SER A 158 -0.47 39.32 -18.35
C SER A 158 -1.29 40.15 -19.34
N ALA A 159 -2.01 41.15 -18.84
CA ALA A 159 -2.29 42.42 -19.52
C ALA A 159 -2.50 43.52 -18.46
N ALA A 160 -1.82 44.66 -18.65
CA ALA A 160 -1.90 45.80 -17.76
C ALA A 160 -3.28 46.47 -17.78
N ASP A 161 -3.84 46.83 -16.62
CA ASP A 161 -4.18 48.19 -16.18
C ASP A 161 -5.03 48.15 -14.88
N SER A 162 -4.87 49.21 -14.11
CA SER A 162 -5.47 49.60 -12.84
C SER A 162 -6.99 49.38 -12.67
N GLY A 163 -7.42 48.93 -11.48
CA GLY A 163 -8.85 48.93 -11.11
C GLY A 163 -9.20 48.27 -9.78
N SER A 164 -9.30 49.10 -8.74
CA SER A 164 -9.92 48.86 -7.43
C SER A 164 -11.23 48.04 -7.43
N GLY A 165 -11.38 47.10 -6.48
CA GLY A 165 -12.69 46.58 -6.02
C GLY A 165 -12.66 45.14 -5.45
N SER A 166 -12.15 44.90 -4.24
CA SER A 166 -12.93 44.60 -3.02
C SER A 166 -14.27 43.85 -3.22
N GLY A 167 -14.32 42.55 -2.88
CA GLY A 167 -15.53 41.93 -2.32
C GLY A 167 -15.97 40.53 -2.80
N GLU A 168 -15.45 39.99 -3.91
CA GLU A 168 -16.04 38.77 -4.52
C GLU A 168 -15.16 37.50 -4.44
N SER A 169 -13.90 37.63 -4.00
CA SER A 169 -12.89 36.55 -4.02
C SER A 169 -13.01 35.54 -2.87
N THR A 170 -13.74 35.85 -1.79
CA THR A 170 -13.92 34.95 -0.64
C THR A 170 -14.92 33.82 -0.92
N PHE A 171 -15.91 34.06 -1.78
CA PHE A 171 -16.90 33.05 -2.15
C PHE A 171 -16.28 31.92 -2.98
N LEU A 172 -15.38 32.23 -3.92
CA LEU A 172 -14.74 31.23 -4.78
C LEU A 172 -13.72 30.35 -4.04
N LEU A 173 -12.95 30.92 -3.10
CA LEU A 173 -11.99 30.16 -2.29
C LEU A 173 -12.69 29.18 -1.34
N VAL A 174 -13.81 29.59 -0.72
CA VAL A 174 -14.67 28.69 0.07
C VAL A 174 -15.32 27.61 -0.82
N LEU A 175 -15.69 27.97 -2.06
CA LEU A 175 -16.26 27.00 -3.02
C LEU A 175 -15.22 25.96 -3.47
N PHE A 176 -13.97 26.37 -3.68
CA PHE A 176 -12.89 25.48 -4.12
C PHE A 176 -12.37 24.60 -2.97
N ALA A 177 -12.16 25.17 -1.77
CA ALA A 177 -11.86 24.39 -0.57
C ALA A 177 -13.02 23.41 -0.24
N GLY A 178 -14.26 23.86 -0.39
CA GLY A 178 -15.46 23.02 -0.30
C GLY A 178 -15.47 21.90 -1.35
N ALA A 179 -15.15 22.20 -2.61
CA ALA A 179 -15.06 21.22 -3.68
C ALA A 179 -13.94 20.19 -3.44
N MET A 180 -12.81 20.61 -2.88
CA MET A 180 -11.70 19.73 -2.50
C MET A 180 -12.09 18.80 -1.34
N VAL A 181 -12.71 19.34 -0.28
CA VAL A 181 -13.23 18.54 0.83
C VAL A 181 -14.31 17.57 0.34
N VAL A 182 -15.22 18.01 -0.53
CA VAL A 182 -16.25 17.15 -1.13
C VAL A 182 -15.60 16.05 -1.98
N LEU A 183 -14.61 16.36 -2.81
CA LEU A 183 -13.88 15.38 -3.60
C LEU A 183 -13.18 14.33 -2.72
N VAL A 184 -12.45 14.76 -1.68
CA VAL A 184 -11.80 13.87 -0.72
C VAL A 184 -12.84 12.98 -0.02
N VAL A 185 -13.94 13.56 0.46
CA VAL A 185 -15.02 12.80 1.10
C VAL A 185 -15.64 11.80 0.11
N VAL A 186 -15.85 12.17 -1.15
CA VAL A 186 -16.39 11.27 -2.19
C VAL A 186 -15.41 10.13 -2.49
N VAL A 187 -14.12 10.40 -2.64
CA VAL A 187 -13.09 9.39 -2.92
C VAL A 187 -12.91 8.44 -1.72
N VAL A 188 -12.82 8.97 -0.49
CA VAL A 188 -12.73 8.18 0.73
C VAL A 188 -14.00 7.35 0.92
N ARG A 189 -15.19 7.93 0.70
CA ARG A 189 -16.45 7.17 0.75
C ARG A 189 -16.50 6.07 -0.30
N LYS A 190 -16.03 6.33 -1.53
CA LYS A 190 -15.97 5.33 -2.60
C LYS A 190 -15.02 4.19 -2.23
N ARG A 191 -13.82 4.50 -1.74
CA ARG A 191 -12.84 3.50 -1.25
C ARG A 191 -13.39 2.69 -0.07
N ARG A 192 -14.01 3.34 0.91
CA ARG A 192 -14.67 2.65 2.04
C ARG A 192 -15.79 1.73 1.56
N ARG A 193 -16.62 2.16 0.61
CA ARG A 193 -17.68 1.31 0.02
C ARG A 193 -17.09 0.11 -0.70
N GLN A 194 -16.03 0.29 -1.49
CA GLN A 194 -15.34 -0.80 -2.18
C GLN A 194 -14.72 -1.79 -1.19
N ALA A 195 -14.07 -1.31 -0.13
CA ALA A 195 -13.49 -2.14 0.91
C ALA A 195 -14.57 -2.94 1.67
N LEU A 196 -15.71 -2.32 1.97
CA LEU A 196 -16.84 -3.01 2.60
C LEU A 196 -17.43 -4.10 1.69
N GLN A 197 -17.60 -3.81 0.39
CA GLN A 197 -18.08 -4.79 -0.59
C GLN A 197 -17.11 -5.97 -0.72
N LEU A 198 -15.81 -5.69 -0.83
CA LEU A 198 -14.78 -6.73 -0.87
C LEU A 198 -14.78 -7.57 0.42
N ALA A 199 -14.88 -6.93 1.59
CA ALA A 199 -14.93 -7.63 2.87
C ALA A 199 -16.17 -8.53 3.01
N GLN A 200 -17.33 -8.09 2.50
CA GLN A 200 -18.56 -8.90 2.48
C GLN A 200 -18.41 -10.13 1.59
N VAL A 201 -17.93 -9.95 0.36
CA VAL A 201 -17.72 -11.06 -0.58
C VAL A 201 -16.66 -12.02 -0.04
N ARG A 202 -15.55 -11.49 0.48
CA ARG A 202 -14.47 -12.28 1.08
C ARG A 202 -14.98 -13.14 2.24
N ARG A 203 -15.80 -12.58 3.13
CA ARG A 203 -16.38 -13.36 4.24
C ARG A 203 -17.22 -14.54 3.74
N ALA A 204 -18.05 -14.34 2.72
CA ALA A 204 -18.86 -15.41 2.14
C ALA A 204 -17.99 -16.50 1.50
N ILE A 205 -16.91 -16.10 0.83
CA ILE A 205 -15.94 -17.03 0.24
C ILE A 205 -15.17 -17.79 1.33
N ASP A 206 -14.72 -17.12 2.39
CA ASP A 206 -13.99 -17.75 3.49
C ASP A 206 -14.86 -18.83 4.18
N GLU A 207 -16.16 -18.56 4.34
CA GLU A 207 -17.14 -19.53 4.83
C GLU A 207 -17.27 -20.74 3.87
N ASP A 208 -17.41 -20.48 2.56
CA ASP A 208 -17.50 -21.53 1.55
C ASP A 208 -16.24 -22.40 1.47
N VAL A 209 -15.04 -21.80 1.57
CA VAL A 209 -13.76 -22.52 1.59
C VAL A 209 -13.63 -23.36 2.86
N THR A 210 -14.09 -22.85 4.01
CA THR A 210 -14.09 -23.57 5.28
C THR A 210 -15.01 -24.78 5.22
N GLU A 211 -16.25 -24.60 4.76
CA GLU A 211 -17.21 -25.71 4.59
C GLU A 211 -16.67 -26.77 3.62
N TYR A 212 -16.05 -26.33 2.52
CA TYR A 212 -15.40 -27.22 1.58
C TYR A 212 -14.30 -28.06 2.24
N GLY A 213 -13.39 -27.41 2.98
CA GLY A 213 -12.31 -28.08 3.69
C GLY A 213 -12.82 -29.09 4.73
N GLU A 214 -13.89 -28.76 5.46
CA GLU A 214 -14.53 -29.67 6.40
C GLU A 214 -15.14 -30.91 5.73
N ARG A 215 -15.74 -30.74 4.54
CA ARG A 215 -16.27 -31.86 3.74
C ARG A 215 -15.13 -32.74 3.23
N LEU A 216 -14.06 -32.13 2.72
CA LEU A 216 -12.89 -32.85 2.20
C LEU A 216 -12.14 -33.64 3.30
N ALA A 217 -12.01 -33.07 4.50
CA ALA A 217 -11.34 -33.71 5.63
C ALA A 217 -11.96 -35.07 6.04
N ARG A 218 -13.24 -35.30 5.73
CA ARG A 218 -13.91 -36.60 5.98
C ARG A 218 -13.31 -37.74 5.16
N PHE A 219 -12.79 -37.44 3.97
CA PHE A 219 -12.18 -38.44 3.08
C PHE A 219 -10.70 -38.69 3.43
N ASP A 220 -9.99 -37.68 3.92
CA ASP A 220 -8.58 -37.80 4.35
C ASP A 220 -8.45 -38.73 5.58
N VAL A 221 -9.36 -38.58 6.55
CA VAL A 221 -9.39 -39.43 7.77
C VAL A 221 -9.87 -40.86 7.47
N ALA A 222 -10.64 -41.06 6.39
CA ALA A 222 -11.23 -42.36 6.09
C ALA A 222 -10.21 -43.44 5.73
N GLY A 223 -8.98 -43.08 5.30
CA GLY A 223 -7.83 -43.99 5.19
C GLY A 223 -8.06 -45.33 4.46
N SER A 224 -9.15 -45.47 3.74
CA SER A 224 -9.65 -46.74 3.22
C SER A 224 -9.21 -46.92 1.79
N ALA A 225 -8.99 -48.17 1.37
CA ALA A 225 -8.57 -48.56 0.03
C ALA A 225 -9.43 -47.93 -1.08
N LEU A 226 -9.09 -46.71 -1.49
CA LEU A 226 -9.68 -46.04 -2.64
C LEU A 226 -9.17 -46.75 -3.90
N ASP A 227 -10.09 -47.05 -4.82
CA ASP A 227 -9.72 -47.46 -6.17
C ASP A 227 -9.02 -46.32 -6.92
N GLU A 228 -8.45 -46.61 -8.09
CA GLU A 228 -7.69 -45.60 -8.85
C GLU A 228 -8.55 -44.38 -9.20
N ALA A 229 -9.81 -44.61 -9.57
CA ALA A 229 -10.74 -43.54 -9.95
C ALA A 229 -11.07 -42.63 -8.76
N SER A 230 -11.31 -43.19 -7.57
CA SER A 230 -11.54 -42.36 -6.37
C SER A 230 -10.28 -41.62 -5.94
N ARG A 231 -9.07 -42.18 -6.15
CA ARG A 231 -7.83 -41.43 -5.89
C ARG A 231 -7.66 -40.23 -6.82
N GLU A 232 -8.04 -40.38 -8.08
CA GLU A 232 -8.03 -39.26 -9.04
C GLU A 232 -9.02 -38.17 -8.65
N ASP A 233 -10.25 -38.54 -8.28
CA ASP A 233 -11.28 -37.59 -7.84
C ASP A 233 -10.87 -36.86 -6.54
N LEU A 234 -10.26 -37.56 -5.57
CA LEU A 234 -9.73 -36.94 -4.35
C LEU A 234 -8.58 -35.98 -4.64
N LYS A 235 -7.65 -36.35 -5.53
CA LYS A 235 -6.57 -35.47 -5.94
C LYS A 235 -7.11 -34.19 -6.58
N ARG A 236 -8.08 -34.31 -7.48
CA ARG A 236 -8.73 -33.16 -8.13
C ARG A 236 -9.38 -32.23 -7.10
N ALA A 237 -10.12 -32.79 -6.14
CA ALA A 237 -10.74 -32.03 -5.06
C ALA A 237 -9.72 -31.28 -4.17
N LEU A 238 -8.53 -31.86 -3.94
CA LEU A 238 -7.43 -31.23 -3.21
C LEU A 238 -6.76 -30.10 -4.02
N ASP A 239 -6.51 -30.35 -5.31
CA ASP A 239 -5.91 -29.35 -6.21
C ASP A 239 -6.81 -28.11 -6.34
N ASP A 240 -8.13 -28.31 -6.44
CA ASP A 240 -9.14 -27.24 -6.49
C ASP A 240 -9.21 -26.45 -5.18
N TYR A 241 -9.08 -27.13 -4.03
CA TYR A 241 -9.02 -26.49 -2.71
C TYR A 241 -7.80 -25.57 -2.56
N GLU A 242 -6.61 -26.05 -2.94
CA GLU A 242 -5.39 -25.26 -2.86
C GLU A 242 -5.43 -24.07 -3.84
N SER A 243 -5.97 -24.28 -5.05
CA SER A 243 -6.22 -23.20 -6.02
C SER A 243 -7.17 -22.13 -5.46
N ALA A 244 -8.26 -22.55 -4.81
CA ALA A 244 -9.22 -21.65 -4.18
C ALA A 244 -8.57 -20.85 -3.04
N LYS A 245 -7.79 -21.50 -2.16
CA LYS A 245 -7.05 -20.82 -1.07
C LYS A 245 -6.07 -19.79 -1.60
N PHE A 246 -5.28 -20.14 -2.62
CA PHE A 246 -4.34 -19.21 -3.24
C PHE A 246 -5.05 -18.00 -3.87
N SER A 247 -6.19 -18.23 -4.52
CA SER A 247 -7.00 -17.18 -5.13
C SER A 247 -7.62 -16.23 -4.09
N VAL A 248 -8.04 -16.75 -2.93
CA VAL A 248 -8.50 -15.92 -1.79
C VAL A 248 -7.38 -15.01 -1.25
N LEU A 249 -6.15 -15.54 -1.16
CA LEU A 249 -5.00 -14.75 -0.71
C LEU A 249 -4.64 -13.61 -1.67
N THR A 250 -4.84 -13.81 -2.96
CA THR A 250 -4.48 -12.85 -4.01
C THR A 250 -5.64 -11.95 -4.47
N MET A 251 -6.85 -12.15 -3.93
CA MET A 251 -8.05 -11.38 -4.23
C MET A 251 -7.88 -9.87 -3.98
N ARG A 252 -8.12 -9.04 -5.01
CA ARG A 252 -8.02 -7.56 -4.94
C ARG A 252 -9.33 -6.85 -5.24
N ALA A 253 -10.28 -7.51 -5.89
CA ALA A 253 -11.57 -6.94 -6.27
C ALA A 253 -12.71 -7.95 -6.09
N PRO A 254 -13.96 -7.49 -5.86
CA PRO A 254 -15.12 -8.38 -5.77
C PRO A 254 -15.32 -9.29 -7.00
N GLY A 255 -14.88 -8.86 -8.18
CA GLY A 255 -14.98 -9.65 -9.42
C GLY A 255 -14.12 -10.91 -9.43
N ASP A 256 -13.05 -10.96 -8.62
CA ASP A 256 -12.16 -12.12 -8.51
C ASP A 256 -12.88 -13.33 -7.87
N ALA A 257 -14.01 -13.09 -7.19
CA ALA A 257 -14.85 -14.12 -6.57
C ALA A 257 -15.36 -15.17 -7.56
N ALA A 258 -15.59 -14.79 -8.82
CA ALA A 258 -16.12 -15.70 -9.83
C ALA A 258 -15.15 -16.86 -10.12
N ALA A 259 -13.84 -16.57 -10.18
CA ALA A 259 -12.81 -17.59 -10.39
C ALA A 259 -12.72 -18.54 -9.20
N ILE A 260 -12.78 -18.01 -7.97
CA ILE A 260 -12.75 -18.82 -6.74
C ILE A 260 -13.98 -19.72 -6.67
N THR A 261 -15.15 -19.18 -6.96
CA THR A 261 -16.41 -19.95 -6.96
C THR A 261 -16.36 -21.08 -7.99
N ALA A 262 -15.82 -20.82 -9.18
CA ALA A 262 -15.66 -21.87 -10.21
C ALA A 262 -14.75 -23.01 -9.75
N SER A 263 -13.62 -22.72 -9.11
CA SER A 263 -12.74 -23.77 -8.54
C SER A 263 -13.43 -24.56 -7.44
N LEU A 264 -14.20 -23.89 -6.56
CA LEU A 264 -14.96 -24.57 -5.51
C LEU A 264 -16.07 -25.46 -6.09
N GLU A 265 -16.73 -25.05 -7.17
CA GLU A 265 -17.73 -25.86 -7.87
C GLU A 265 -17.11 -27.14 -8.49
N ASP A 266 -15.95 -27.01 -9.13
CA ASP A 266 -15.22 -28.14 -9.71
C ASP A 266 -14.83 -29.15 -8.62
N GLY A 267 -14.35 -28.64 -7.50
CA GLY A 267 -14.04 -29.46 -6.32
C GLY A 267 -15.28 -30.14 -5.73
N ARG A 268 -16.41 -29.42 -5.62
CA ARG A 268 -17.67 -29.98 -5.08
C ARG A 268 -18.18 -31.12 -5.94
N PHE A 269 -18.07 -31.00 -7.26
CA PHE A 269 -18.38 -32.08 -8.19
C PHE A 269 -17.48 -33.29 -7.99
N ALA A 270 -16.16 -33.08 -7.81
CA ALA A 270 -15.23 -34.18 -7.52
C ALA A 270 -15.58 -34.89 -6.20
N ILE A 271 -15.95 -34.15 -5.15
CA ILE A 271 -16.44 -34.72 -3.89
C ILE A 271 -17.75 -35.51 -4.08
N ALA A 272 -18.70 -35.00 -4.88
CA ALA A 272 -19.93 -35.73 -5.16
C ALA A 272 -19.68 -37.05 -5.92
N CYS A 273 -18.70 -37.08 -6.82
CA CYS A 273 -18.24 -38.32 -7.47
C CYS A 273 -17.63 -39.30 -6.47
N LEU A 274 -16.80 -38.82 -5.53
CA LEU A 274 -16.25 -39.65 -4.45
C LEU A 274 -17.35 -40.29 -3.60
N GLU A 275 -18.34 -39.50 -3.17
CA GLU A 275 -19.48 -39.98 -2.39
C GLU A 275 -20.29 -41.03 -3.17
N ALA A 276 -20.57 -40.77 -4.45
CA ALA A 276 -21.31 -41.71 -5.30
C ALA A 276 -20.56 -43.05 -5.44
N ARG A 277 -19.23 -43.02 -5.61
CA ARG A 277 -18.40 -44.23 -5.69
C ARG A 277 -18.38 -44.99 -4.36
N ALA A 278 -18.21 -44.27 -3.24
CA ALA A 278 -18.20 -44.86 -1.91
C ALA A 278 -19.53 -45.56 -1.58
N ASP A 279 -20.66 -45.00 -2.03
CA ASP A 279 -22.00 -45.53 -1.80
C ASP A 279 -22.46 -46.54 -2.87
N GLY A 280 -21.67 -46.78 -3.93
CA GLY A 280 -22.07 -47.62 -5.07
C GLY A 280 -23.26 -47.06 -5.88
N ARG A 281 -23.44 -45.73 -5.85
CA ARG A 281 -24.49 -45.00 -6.59
C ARG A 281 -23.99 -44.59 -7.99
N PRO A 282 -24.90 -44.33 -8.96
CA PRO A 282 -24.50 -43.77 -10.24
C PRO A 282 -23.82 -42.41 -10.06
N LEU A 283 -22.82 -42.12 -10.90
CA LEU A 283 -22.08 -40.85 -10.86
C LEU A 283 -23.00 -39.67 -11.20
N PRO A 284 -22.82 -38.52 -10.54
CA PRO A 284 -23.60 -37.32 -10.84
C PRO A 284 -23.26 -36.78 -12.24
N GLU A 285 -24.25 -36.20 -12.92
CA GLU A 285 -24.06 -35.48 -14.17
C GLU A 285 -23.64 -34.03 -13.89
N ARG A 286 -22.65 -33.52 -14.62
CA ARG A 286 -22.21 -32.13 -14.44
C ARG A 286 -23.27 -31.17 -15.02
N ARG A 287 -23.95 -30.46 -14.14
CA ARG A 287 -24.93 -29.42 -14.50
C ARG A 287 -24.25 -28.05 -14.57
N ALA A 288 -24.81 -27.16 -15.37
CA ALA A 288 -24.43 -25.76 -15.32
C ALA A 288 -24.71 -25.19 -13.91
N PRO A 289 -23.86 -24.27 -13.39
CA PRO A 289 -24.06 -23.70 -12.07
C PRO A 289 -25.45 -23.05 -11.97
N CYS A 290 -26.17 -23.35 -10.89
CA CYS A 290 -27.50 -22.81 -10.65
C CYS A 290 -27.40 -21.28 -10.51
N PHE A 291 -28.11 -20.54 -11.38
CA PHE A 291 -28.08 -19.07 -11.38
C PHE A 291 -28.62 -18.46 -10.07
N VAL A 292 -29.53 -19.18 -9.40
CA VAL A 292 -30.24 -18.70 -8.20
C VAL A 292 -29.40 -18.90 -6.94
N ASP A 293 -28.65 -20.01 -6.87
CA ASP A 293 -27.77 -20.31 -5.76
C ASP A 293 -26.67 -21.27 -6.24
N PRO A 294 -25.42 -20.81 -6.41
CA PRO A 294 -24.30 -21.66 -6.81
C PRO A 294 -24.08 -22.84 -5.86
N ARG A 295 -24.50 -22.74 -4.59
CA ARG A 295 -24.33 -23.80 -3.59
C ARG A 295 -25.24 -25.00 -3.83
N HIS A 296 -26.29 -24.85 -4.65
CA HIS A 296 -27.02 -25.98 -5.19
C HIS A 296 -26.18 -26.59 -6.32
N GLY A 297 -25.25 -27.46 -5.93
CA GLY A 297 -24.42 -28.21 -6.85
C GLY A 297 -25.23 -29.07 -7.83
N PRO A 298 -24.55 -29.74 -8.77
CA PRO A 298 -25.19 -30.73 -9.63
C PRO A 298 -25.84 -31.90 -8.87
#